data_AF-A0A644XZQ7-F1
#
_entry.id   AF-A0A644XZQ7-F1
#
_cell.length_a   1.000
_cell.length_b   1.000
_cell.length_c   1.000
_cell.angle_alpha   90.00
_cell.angle_beta   90.00
_cell.angle_gamma   90.00
#
_symmetry.space_group_name_H-M   'P 1'
#
loop_
_entity.id
_entity.type
_entity.pdbx_description
1 polymer ?
#
loop_
_entity_poly.entity_id
_entity_poly.type
_entity_poly.pdbx_seq_one_letter_code
_entity_poly.pdbx_strand_id
1 'polypeptide(L)' 'MNDIVSKEQNDNAKKMRDLLSVYYANYDLISIGAYKKGTNLKLDEAISKIDMVNNFLMQRVDDKFTYDDVLELMNEI' A
#
# COMPACT_ATOMS: atom_id res chain seq x y z
N MET A 1 13.50 4.29 -12.77
CA MET A 1 12.58 4.92 -11.80
C MET A 1 13.33 5.75 -10.79
N ASN A 2 14.42 5.24 -10.19
CA ASN A 2 15.16 5.94 -9.12
C ASN A 2 15.81 7.27 -9.52
N ASP A 3 16.02 7.52 -10.81
CA ASP A 3 16.77 8.69 -11.29
C ASP A 3 15.88 9.92 -11.58
N ILE A 4 14.56 9.77 -11.49
CA ILE A 4 13.57 10.82 -11.84
C ILE A 4 12.59 11.14 -10.71
N VAL A 5 12.76 10.54 -9.54
CA VAL A 5 11.88 10.67 -8.37
C VAL A 5 12.69 11.08 -7.15
N SER A 6 12.05 11.74 -6.18
CA SER A 6 12.68 11.99 -4.89
C SER A 6 12.91 10.68 -4.14
N LYS A 7 13.86 10.69 -3.20
CA LYS A 7 14.11 9.55 -2.33
C LYS A 7 12.85 9.19 -1.51
N GLU A 8 12.16 10.20 -1.01
CA GLU A 8 10.93 10.06 -0.23
C GLU A 8 9.82 9.37 -1.03
N GLN A 9 9.55 9.82 -2.26
CA GLN A 9 8.58 9.17 -3.14
C GLN A 9 8.93 7.70 -3.38
N ASN A 10 10.22 7.42 -3.60
CA ASN A 10 10.69 6.06 -3.83
C ASN A 10 10.51 5.16 -2.58
N ASP A 11 10.81 5.70 -1.40
CA ASP A 11 10.68 4.95 -0.15
C ASP A 11 9.20 4.71 0.19
N ASN A 12 8.30 5.65 -0.07
CA ASN A 12 6.85 5.45 0.04
C ASN A 12 6.37 4.38 -0.95
N ALA A 13 6.81 4.43 -2.22
CA ALA A 13 6.45 3.42 -3.20
C ALA A 13 6.92 2.01 -2.79
N LYS A 14 8.10 1.88 -2.17
CA LYS A 14 8.57 0.59 -1.62
C LYS A 14 7.68 0.11 -0.48
N LYS A 15 7.36 0.99 0.47
CA LYS A 15 6.48 0.66 1.60
C LYS A 15 5.12 0.13 1.12
N MET A 16 4.50 0.79 0.13
CA MET A 16 3.23 0.32 -0.44
C MET A 16 3.36 -1.05 -1.10
N ARG A 17 4.44 -1.28 -1.86
CA ARG A 17 4.73 -2.59 -2.47
C ARG A 17 4.96 -3.68 -1.43
N ASP A 18 5.64 -3.36 -0.33
CA ASP A 18 5.87 -4.30 0.76
C ASP A 18 4.55 -4.69 1.44
N LEU A 19 3.67 -3.72 1.71
CA LEU A 19 2.33 -3.97 2.26
C LEU A 19 1.51 -4.88 1.33
N LEU A 20 1.46 -4.58 0.03
CA LEU A 20 0.80 -5.42 -0.97
C LEU A 20 1.40 -6.83 -1.00
N SER A 21 2.72 -6.93 -1.04
CA SER A 21 3.41 -8.23 -1.12
C SER A 21 3.10 -9.09 0.10
N VAL A 22 3.15 -8.51 1.30
CA VAL A 22 2.86 -9.25 2.54
C VAL A 22 1.39 -9.66 2.59
N TYR A 23 0.47 -8.78 2.22
CA TYR A 23 -0.96 -9.09 2.16
C TYR A 23 -1.25 -10.23 1.19
N TYR A 24 -0.79 -10.12 -0.07
CA TYR A 24 -1.04 -11.13 -1.09
C TYR A 24 -0.35 -12.47 -0.80
N ALA A 25 0.85 -12.46 -0.22
CA ALA A 25 1.53 -13.69 0.20
C ALA A 25 0.77 -14.45 1.29
N ASN A 26 -0.12 -13.78 2.03
CA ASN A 26 -0.94 -14.37 3.09
C ASN A 26 -2.43 -14.33 2.75
N TYR A 27 -2.80 -14.08 1.49
CA TYR A 27 -4.18 -13.90 1.07
C TYR A 27 -5.05 -15.10 1.43
N ASP A 28 -4.58 -16.31 1.13
CA ASP A 28 -5.32 -17.55 1.42
C ASP A 28 -5.65 -17.68 2.92
N LEU A 29 -4.69 -17.39 3.80
CA LEU A 29 -4.86 -17.44 5.26
C LEU A 29 -5.89 -16.40 5.74
N ILE A 30 -5.88 -15.22 5.13
CA ILE A 30 -6.83 -14.14 5.43
C ILE A 30 -8.23 -14.53 4.95
N SER A 31 -8.35 -15.00 3.71
CA SER A 31 -9.62 -15.33 3.05
C SER A 31 -10.37 -16.48 3.74
N ILE A 32 -9.65 -17.48 4.27
CA ILE A 32 -10.27 -18.57 5.05
C ILE A 32 -10.50 -18.20 6.53
N GLY A 33 -10.13 -16.99 6.96
CA GLY A 33 -10.28 -16.54 8.35
C GLY A 33 -9.32 -17.19 9.34
N ALA A 34 -8.23 -17.82 8.86
CA ALA A 34 -7.23 -18.48 9.71
C ALA A 34 -6.18 -17.52 10.27
N TYR A 35 -6.17 -16.26 9.84
CA TYR A 35 -5.27 -15.23 10.36
C TYR A 35 -5.58 -14.84 11.81
N LYS A 36 -4.54 -14.72 12.64
CA LYS A 36 -4.63 -14.27 14.04
C LYS A 36 -3.73 -13.07 14.30
N LYS A 37 -4.35 -11.95 14.66
CA LYS A 37 -3.68 -10.69 15.02
C LYS A 37 -2.64 -10.89 16.13
N GLY A 38 -1.51 -10.19 16.00
CA GLY A 38 -0.39 -10.23 16.93
C GLY A 38 0.64 -11.32 16.65
N THR A 39 0.40 -12.18 15.66
CA THR A 39 1.33 -13.27 15.30
C THR A 39 2.43 -12.78 14.35
N ASN A 40 2.12 -11.81 13.50
CA ASN A 40 3.07 -11.22 12.56
C ASN A 40 2.77 -9.74 12.38
N LEU A 41 3.58 -8.89 13.02
CA LEU A 41 3.40 -7.43 12.98
C LEU A 41 3.35 -6.85 11.57
N LYS A 42 4.13 -7.42 10.63
CA LYS A 42 4.12 -6.95 9.23
C LYS A 42 2.82 -7.32 8.52
N LEU A 43 2.28 -8.51 8.80
CA LEU A 43 1.00 -8.93 8.25
C LEU A 43 -0.15 -8.14 8.87
N ASP A 44 -0.09 -7.87 10.16
CA ASP A 44 -1.05 -7.03 10.86
C ASP A 44 -1.08 -5.61 10.24
N GLU A 45 0.10 -5.02 10.01
CA GLU A 45 0.22 -3.72 9.35
C GLU A 45 -0.34 -3.78 7.92
N ALA A 46 0.05 -4.78 7.13
CA ALA A 46 -0.44 -4.98 5.78
C ALA A 46 -1.98 -5.08 5.73
N ILE A 47 -2.59 -5.88 6.60
CA ILE A 47 -4.05 -6.01 6.68
C ILE A 47 -4.71 -4.68 7.09
N SER A 48 -4.10 -3.93 8.02
CA SER A 48 -4.67 -2.64 8.46
C SER A 48 -4.60 -1.54 7.40
N LYS A 49 -3.66 -1.61 6.46
CA LYS A 49 -3.39 -0.56 5.47
C LYS A 49 -3.75 -0.94 4.03
N ILE A 50 -4.10 -2.19 3.76
CA ILE A 50 -4.37 -2.67 2.41
C ILE A 50 -5.48 -1.87 1.72
N ASP A 51 -6.51 -1.45 2.46
CA ASP A 51 -7.62 -0.67 1.91
C ASP A 51 -7.15 0.71 1.46
N MET A 52 -6.27 1.37 2.22
CA MET A 52 -5.68 2.66 1.83
C MET A 52 -4.82 2.52 0.58
N VAL A 53 -4.01 1.46 0.51
CA VAL A 53 -3.18 1.17 -0.67
C VAL A 53 -4.05 0.88 -1.90
N ASN A 54 -5.11 0.09 -1.75
CA ASN A 54 -6.04 -0.20 -2.85
C ASN A 54 -6.76 1.06 -3.32
N ASN A 55 -7.21 1.92 -2.39
CA ASN A 55 -7.85 3.19 -2.73
C ASN A 55 -6.89 4.12 -3.49
N PHE A 56 -5.61 4.16 -3.13
CA PHE A 56 -4.61 4.92 -3.89
C PHE A 56 -4.40 4.36 -5.31
N LEU A 57 -4.43 3.03 -5.47
CA LEU A 57 -4.24 2.39 -6.77
C LEU A 57 -5.47 2.47 -7.68
N MET A 58 -6.65 2.76 -7.11
CA MET A 58 -7.90 2.92 -7.85
C MET A 58 -8.15 4.39 -8.18
N GLN A 59 -8.38 4.69 -9.45
CA GLN A 59 -8.70 6.02 -9.93
C GLN A 59 -9.93 5.93 -10.83
N ARG A 60 -10.92 6.81 -10.64
CA ARG A 60 -12.05 6.87 -11.56
C ARG A 60 -11.64 7.56 -12.86
N VAL A 61 -12.38 7.30 -13.93
CA VAL A 61 -12.09 7.86 -15.26
C VAL A 61 -12.19 9.39 -15.28
N ASP A 62 -13.03 9.95 -14.40
CA ASP A 62 -13.25 11.38 -14.22
C ASP A 62 -12.26 12.06 -13.28
N ASP A 63 -11.49 11.30 -12.50
CA ASP A 63 -10.55 11.86 -11.52
C ASP A 63 -9.26 12.33 -12.20
N LYS A 64 -8.74 13.46 -11.74
CA LYS A 64 -7.45 14.01 -12.17
C LYS A 64 -6.64 14.39 -10.96
N PHE A 65 -5.40 13.94 -10.92
CA PHE A 65 -4.43 14.26 -9.89
C PHE A 65 -3.21 14.91 -10.52
N THR A 66 -2.72 15.97 -9.90
CA THR A 66 -1.40 16.51 -10.20
C THR A 66 -0.32 15.66 -9.55
N TYR A 67 0.94 15.90 -9.90
CA TYR A 67 2.05 15.19 -9.29
C TYR A 67 2.13 15.42 -7.77
N ASP A 68 1.90 16.67 -7.34
CA ASP A 68 1.94 17.03 -5.91
C ASP A 68 0.79 16.38 -5.13
N ASP A 69 -0.42 16.32 -5.71
CA ASP A 69 -1.56 15.62 -5.09
C ASP A 69 -1.23 14.14 -4.86
N VAL A 70 -0.59 13.48 -5.84
CA VAL A 70 -0.18 12.07 -5.71
C VAL A 70 0.88 11.90 -4.63
N LEU A 71 1.82 12.84 -4.50
CA LEU A 71 2.83 12.78 -3.44
C LEU A 71 2.21 12.91 -2.04
N GLU A 72 1.24 13.80 -1.88
CA GLU A 72 0.50 13.93 -0.61
C GLU A 72 -0.26 12.64 -0.29
N LEU A 73 -0.99 12.08 -1.27
CA LEU A 73 -1.70 10.81 -1.10
C LEU A 73 -0.76 9.65 -0.75
N MET A 74 0.45 9.61 -1.31
CA MET A 74 1.45 8.60 -0.97
C MET A 74 1.97 8.75 0.47
N ASN A 75 2.04 9.97 1.00
CA ASN A 75 2.50 10.25 2.36
C ASN A 75 1.48 9.86 3.44
N GLU A 76 0.19 9.83 3.10
CA GLU A 76 -0.88 9.48 4.04
C GLU A 76 -1.00 7.98 4.32
N ILE A 77 -0.29 7.13 3.57
CA ILE A 77 -0.31 5.65 3.67
C ILE A 77 0.74 5.14 4.67
#